data_AF-A0A9X8N7X0-F1
#
_entry.id   AF-A0A9X8N7X0-F1
#
_cell.length_a   1.000
_cell.length_b   1.000
_cell.length_c   1.000
_cell.angle_alpha   90.00
_cell.angle_beta   90.00
_cell.angle_gamma   90.00
#
_symmetry.space_group_name_H-M   'P 1'
#
loop_
_entity.id
_entity.type
_entity.pdbx_description
1 polymer ?
#
loop_
_entity_poly.entity_id
_entity_poly.type
_entity_poly.pdbx_seq_one_letter_code
_entity_poly.pdbx_strand_id
1 'polypeptide(L)'
;MGIFDRAPLELVVYEFAEGDDGYGGTIPVRGKRHVLRVFAQPIDADDNSSQGWTEPGRYKILARDFPTFRWGEVEFEGRKWTVSEYPRKHRGSRRTRFVSAVIERRGSHGLGTPANE
;
A
#
# COMPACT_ATOMS: atom_id res chain seq x y z
N MET A 1 13.71 19.78 -12.00
CA MET A 1 12.56 18.95 -11.62
C MET A 1 12.98 17.48 -11.62
N GLY A 2 12.43 16.65 -10.75
CA GLY A 2 12.74 15.21 -10.68
C GLY A 2 11.57 14.33 -11.15
N ILE A 3 11.85 13.08 -11.49
CA ILE A 3 10.84 12.11 -11.97
C ILE A 3 9.67 11.92 -10.98
N PHE A 4 9.95 11.95 -9.68
CA PHE A 4 8.96 11.82 -8.62
C PHE A 4 7.97 12.99 -8.52
N ASP A 5 8.26 14.13 -9.15
CA ASP A 5 7.34 15.28 -9.17
C ASP A 5 6.23 15.11 -10.25
N ARG A 6 6.26 14.03 -11.06
CA ARG A 6 5.34 13.79 -12.19
C ARG A 6 4.73 12.38 -12.18
N ALA A 7 4.49 11.86 -10.99
CA ALA A 7 3.99 10.51 -10.82
C ALA A 7 2.59 10.34 -11.49
N PRO A 8 2.39 9.31 -12.35
CA PRO A 8 1.23 9.24 -13.23
C PRO A 8 0.00 8.57 -12.60
N LEU A 9 0.16 7.79 -11.53
CA LEU A 9 -0.92 6.99 -10.94
C LEU A 9 -1.50 7.66 -9.70
N GLU A 10 -2.75 7.33 -9.39
CA GLU A 10 -3.43 7.79 -8.18
C GLU A 10 -3.59 6.66 -7.18
N LEU A 11 -3.25 6.96 -5.93
CA LEU A 11 -3.46 6.09 -4.78
C LEU A 11 -4.32 6.84 -3.77
N VAL A 12 -5.40 6.20 -3.30
CA VAL A 12 -6.20 6.75 -2.22
C VAL A 12 -5.81 6.05 -0.93
N VAL A 13 -5.52 6.83 0.11
CA VAL A 13 -5.15 6.35 1.43
C VAL A 13 -6.10 6.94 2.46
N TYR A 14 -6.59 6.11 3.36
CA TYR A 14 -7.33 6.55 4.54
C TYR A 14 -6.44 6.42 5.77
N GLU A 15 -6.45 7.44 6.62
CA GLU A 15 -5.82 7.37 7.94
C GLU A 15 -6.43 6.22 8.76
N PHE A 16 -5.61 5.58 9.58
CA PHE A 16 -6.13 4.75 10.66
C PHE A 16 -6.77 5.66 11.70
N ALA A 17 -8.03 5.40 12.04
CA ALA A 17 -8.76 6.11 13.08
C ALA A 17 -9.52 5.10 13.95
N GLU A 18 -9.74 5.49 15.20
CA GLU A 18 -10.55 4.74 16.16
C GLU A 18 -11.81 5.56 16.47
N GLY A 19 -12.96 4.89 16.47
CA GLY A 19 -14.24 5.46 16.86
C GLY A 19 -14.78 4.76 18.09
N ASP A 20 -15.63 5.44 18.84
CA ASP A 20 -16.36 4.88 19.99
C ASP A 20 -17.34 3.80 19.50
N ASP A 21 -17.36 2.66 20.19
CA ASP A 21 -18.25 1.54 19.90
C ASP A 21 -19.63 1.63 20.58
N GLY A 22 -19.85 2.65 21.42
CA GLY A 22 -21.07 2.87 22.19
C GLY A 22 -21.17 2.06 23.49
N TYR A 23 -20.16 1.25 23.80
CA TYR A 23 -20.09 0.37 24.98
C TYR A 23 -18.84 0.61 25.83
N GLY A 24 -18.12 1.71 25.58
CA GLY A 24 -16.90 2.09 26.29
C GLY A 24 -15.62 1.46 25.70
N GLY A 25 -15.72 0.82 24.54
CA GLY A 25 -14.58 0.35 23.74
C GLY A 25 -14.33 1.22 22.51
N THR A 26 -13.35 0.82 21.70
CA THR A 26 -13.03 1.47 20.43
C THR A 26 -13.02 0.46 19.28
N ILE A 27 -13.49 0.90 18.13
CA ILE A 27 -13.48 0.14 16.88
C ILE A 27 -12.71 0.89 15.79
N PRO A 28 -12.02 0.17 14.87
CA PRO A 28 -11.42 0.79 13.71
C PRO A 28 -12.49 1.46 12.84
N VAL A 29 -12.31 2.74 12.56
CA VAL A 29 -13.14 3.50 11.63
C VAL A 29 -12.30 4.07 10.51
N ARG A 30 -12.95 4.41 9.40
CA ARG A 30 -12.27 5.01 8.25
C ARG A 30 -11.87 6.45 8.60
N GLY A 31 -10.56 6.69 8.70
CA GLY A 31 -10.02 8.03 8.95
C GLY A 31 -10.06 8.92 7.70
N LYS A 32 -9.36 10.05 7.79
CA LYS A 32 -9.31 11.07 6.73
C LYS A 32 -8.78 10.48 5.42
N ARG A 33 -9.42 10.85 4.30
CA ARG A 33 -9.05 10.46 2.93
C ARG A 33 -7.95 11.36 2.36
N HIS A 34 -6.95 10.75 1.73
CA HIS A 34 -5.84 11.40 1.03
C HIS A 34 -5.68 10.83 -0.38
N VAL A 35 -5.44 11.68 -1.37
CA VAL A 35 -5.13 11.27 -2.75
C VAL A 35 -3.66 11.58 -3.02
N LEU A 36 -2.92 10.56 -3.44
CA LEU A 36 -1.48 10.62 -3.67
C LEU A 36 -1.17 10.33 -5.13
N ARG A 37 -0.21 11.08 -5.69
CA ARG A 37 0.36 10.81 -7.02
C ARG A 37 1.58 9.92 -6.86
N VAL A 38 1.55 8.73 -7.45
CA VAL A 38 2.55 7.67 -7.20
C VAL A 38 3.03 6.99 -8.48
N PHE A 39 4.23 6.41 -8.40
CA PHE A 39 4.64 5.32 -9.26
C PHE A 39 4.33 4.02 -8.53
N ALA A 40 3.88 3.01 -9.25
CA ALA A 40 3.68 1.66 -8.73
C ALA A 40 4.60 0.70 -9.48
N GLN A 41 5.44 0.00 -8.74
CA GLN A 41 6.33 -1.03 -9.27
C GLN A 41 5.84 -2.40 -8.77
N PRO A 42 5.45 -3.32 -9.66
CA PRO A 42 5.21 -4.72 -9.27
C PRO A 42 6.48 -5.29 -8.60
N ILE A 43 6.32 -5.96 -7.46
CA ILE A 43 7.46 -6.60 -6.76
C ILE A 43 7.35 -8.12 -6.68
N ASP A 44 6.25 -8.70 -7.16
CA ASP A 44 6.12 -10.13 -7.30
C ASP A 44 6.58 -10.59 -8.68
N ALA A 45 7.44 -11.60 -8.70
CA ALA A 45 7.51 -12.55 -9.79
C ALA A 45 6.54 -13.68 -9.39
N ASP A 46 5.35 -13.71 -9.98
CA ASP A 46 4.45 -14.83 -9.72
C ASP A 46 4.94 -16.04 -10.55
N ASP A 47 5.75 -16.89 -9.92
CA ASP A 47 6.30 -18.14 -10.48
C ASP A 47 5.21 -19.20 -10.71
N ASN A 48 3.95 -18.92 -10.37
CA ASN A 48 2.85 -19.86 -10.49
C ASN A 48 1.88 -19.56 -11.65
N SER A 49 2.37 -18.91 -12.71
CA SER A 49 1.63 -18.72 -13.97
C SER A 49 1.57 -20.03 -14.79
N SER A 50 1.18 -21.14 -14.18
CA SER A 50 1.03 -22.41 -14.91
C SER A 50 -0.08 -22.36 -15.98
N GLN A 51 -0.98 -21.35 -15.98
CA GLN A 51 -2.00 -21.18 -17.04
C GLN A 51 -2.50 -19.72 -17.26
N GLY A 52 -1.61 -18.71 -17.34
CA GLY A 52 -2.01 -17.38 -17.83
C GLY A 52 -1.34 -16.17 -17.17
N TRP A 53 -1.58 -14.98 -17.73
CA TRP A 53 -1.13 -13.70 -17.17
C TRP A 53 -1.87 -13.44 -15.85
N THR A 54 -1.13 -13.47 -14.74
CA THR A 54 -1.68 -13.12 -13.41
C THR A 54 -1.33 -11.67 -13.08
N GLU A 55 -2.30 -10.93 -12.52
CA GLU A 55 -2.07 -9.58 -12.02
C GLU A 55 -1.17 -9.61 -10.78
N PRO A 56 -0.25 -8.64 -10.60
CA PRO A 56 0.65 -8.61 -9.45
C PRO A 56 -0.08 -8.65 -8.10
N GLY A 57 0.41 -9.50 -7.19
CA GLY A 57 -0.08 -9.59 -5.82
C GLY A 57 0.38 -8.45 -4.91
N ARG A 58 1.51 -7.81 -5.26
CA ARG A 58 2.16 -6.74 -4.49
C ARG A 58 2.72 -5.64 -5.38
N TYR A 59 2.59 -4.41 -4.90
CA TYR A 59 3.20 -3.23 -5.51
C TYR A 59 4.03 -2.46 -4.49
N LYS A 60 5.24 -2.08 -4.89
CA LYS A 60 6.00 -1.02 -4.24
C LYS A 60 5.55 0.32 -4.78
N ILE A 61 5.01 1.14 -3.89
CA ILE A 61 4.54 2.49 -4.15
C ILE A 61 5.68 3.46 -3.91
N LEU A 62 5.91 4.37 -4.85
CA LEU A 62 6.97 5.38 -4.77
C LEU A 62 6.39 6.77 -5.08
N ALA A 63 6.72 7.75 -4.25
CA ALA A 63 6.40 9.15 -4.56
C ALA A 63 7.44 10.10 -3.99
N ARG A 64 7.30 11.37 -4.35
CA ARG A 64 8.14 12.44 -3.80
C ARG A 64 8.01 12.55 -2.29
N ASP A 65 6.77 12.56 -1.84
CA ASP A 65 6.37 12.61 -0.44
C ASP A 65 4.97 12.02 -0.31
N PHE A 66 4.68 11.42 0.84
CA PHE A 66 3.33 11.10 1.26
C PHE A 66 3.24 11.08 2.79
N PRO A 67 2.02 11.23 3.34
CA PRO A 67 1.83 11.18 4.77
C PRO A 67 2.34 9.85 5.36
N THR A 68 3.14 9.94 6.41
CA THR A 68 3.75 8.79 7.09
C THR A 68 3.00 8.36 8.35
N PHE A 69 1.75 8.78 8.50
CA PHE A 69 0.87 8.25 9.56
C PHE A 69 0.56 6.77 9.28
N ARG A 70 -0.05 6.09 10.25
CA ARG A 70 -0.54 4.72 10.06
C ARG A 70 -1.71 4.70 9.09
N TRP A 71 -1.56 3.99 7.99
CA TRP A 71 -2.62 3.83 6.98
C TRP A 71 -3.63 2.78 7.46
N GLY A 72 -4.92 3.09 7.38
CA GLY A 72 -6.00 2.18 7.74
C GLY A 72 -6.54 1.40 6.54
N GLU A 73 -6.72 2.07 5.41
CA GLU A 73 -7.23 1.47 4.17
C GLU A 73 -6.56 2.12 2.95
N VAL A 74 -6.34 1.34 1.90
CA VAL A 74 -5.76 1.82 0.65
C VAL A 74 -6.61 1.37 -0.53
N GLU A 75 -6.87 2.29 -1.46
CA GLU A 75 -7.52 1.99 -2.73
C GLU A 75 -6.56 2.35 -3.89
N PHE A 76 -6.35 1.41 -4.80
CA PHE A 76 -5.48 1.55 -5.97
C PHE A 76 -6.14 0.85 -7.15
N GLU A 77 -6.22 1.54 -8.29
CA GLU A 77 -6.89 1.05 -9.51
C GLU A 77 -8.31 0.52 -9.25
N GLY A 78 -9.07 1.22 -8.39
CA GLY A 78 -10.45 0.88 -8.05
C GLY A 78 -10.59 -0.34 -7.11
N ARG A 79 -9.49 -0.88 -6.58
CA ARG A 79 -9.49 -2.04 -5.70
C ARG A 79 -8.94 -1.71 -4.32
N LYS A 80 -9.32 -2.48 -3.31
CA LYS A 80 -8.82 -2.35 -1.94
C LYS A 80 -7.56 -3.18 -1.73
N TRP A 81 -6.58 -2.57 -1.07
CA TRP A 81 -5.28 -3.16 -0.78
C TRP A 81 -4.95 -3.05 0.71
N THR A 82 -4.13 -3.98 1.18
CA THR A 82 -3.54 -3.98 2.51
C THR A 82 -2.14 -3.37 2.44
N VAL A 83 -1.70 -2.71 3.51
CA VAL A 83 -0.33 -2.17 3.61
C VAL A 83 0.55 -3.19 4.29
N SER A 84 1.48 -3.79 3.55
CA SER A 84 2.43 -4.76 4.09
C SER A 84 3.72 -4.10 4.60
N GLU A 85 4.14 -3.01 3.97
CA GLU A 85 5.22 -2.15 4.50
C GLU A 85 4.75 -0.70 4.58
N TYR A 86 4.76 -0.16 5.80
CA TYR A 86 4.39 1.22 6.05
C TYR A 86 5.32 2.24 5.37
N PRO A 87 4.84 3.46 5.12
CA PRO A 87 5.62 4.57 4.59
C PRO A 87 7.01 4.74 5.21
N ARG A 88 8.05 4.55 4.39
CA ARG A 88 9.45 4.80 4.74
C ARG A 88 10.01 5.93 3.90
N LYS A 89 10.54 6.96 4.58
CA LYS A 89 11.26 8.06 3.93
C LYS A 89 12.68 7.63 3.56
N HIS A 90 13.03 7.78 2.29
CA HIS A 90 14.38 7.58 1.78
C HIS A 90 15.06 8.94 1.66
N ARG A 91 16.05 9.17 2.54
CA ARG A 91 16.83 10.41 2.55
C ARG A 91 17.82 10.39 1.39
N GLY A 92 18.08 11.57 0.85
CA GLY A 92 19.01 11.77 -0.25
C GLY A 92 19.08 13.24 -0.63
N SER A 93 19.76 13.53 -1.73
CA SER A 93 19.74 14.87 -2.31
C SER A 93 18.30 15.30 -2.64
N ARG A 94 18.09 16.59 -2.88
CA ARG A 94 16.80 17.09 -3.37
C ARG A 94 16.31 16.35 -4.62
N ARG A 95 17.20 15.75 -5.42
CA ARG A 95 16.82 14.98 -6.62
C ARG A 95 16.47 13.53 -6.35
N THR A 96 17.03 12.94 -5.28
CA THR A 96 16.93 11.49 -4.99
C THR A 96 16.11 11.16 -3.75
N ARG A 97 15.61 12.14 -2.99
CA ARG A 97 14.66 11.88 -1.91
C ARG A 97 13.31 11.40 -2.47
N PHE A 98 12.77 10.35 -1.85
CA PHE A 98 11.45 9.79 -2.13
C PHE A 98 10.92 9.06 -0.88
N VAL A 99 9.66 8.66 -0.92
CA VAL A 99 9.02 7.83 0.11
C VAL A 99 8.54 6.55 -0.56
N SER A 100 8.65 5.41 0.13
CA SER A 100 8.16 4.12 -0.34
C SER A 100 7.20 3.46 0.65
N ALA A 101 6.24 2.71 0.13
CA ALA A 101 5.38 1.81 0.88
C ALA A 101 5.16 0.55 0.04
N VAL A 102 4.72 -0.54 0.66
CA VAL A 102 4.31 -1.74 -0.07
C VAL A 102 2.86 -2.03 0.24
N ILE A 103 2.09 -2.23 -0.83
CA ILE A 103 0.70 -2.67 -0.77
C ILE A 103 0.58 -4.07 -1.32
N GLU A 104 -0.30 -4.86 -0.74
CA GLU A 104 -0.56 -6.25 -1.12
C GLU A 104 -2.05 -6.54 -1.19
N ARG A 105 -2.41 -7.45 -2.08
CA ARG A 105 -3.80 -7.84 -2.29
C ARG A 105 -4.31 -8.55 -1.02
N ARG A 106 -5.50 -8.17 -0.56
CA ARG A 106 -6.09 -8.77 0.65
C ARG A 106 -6.23 -10.28 0.46
N GLY A 107 -5.52 -11.07 1.27
CA GLY A 107 -5.53 -12.54 1.22
C GLY A 107 -4.39 -13.21 0.45
N SER A 108 -3.37 -12.48 -0.03
CA SER A 108 -2.21 -13.07 -0.71
C SER A 108 -1.13 -13.59 0.24
N HIS A 109 -1.19 -13.27 1.54
CA HIS A 109 -0.40 -13.99 2.54
C HIS A 109 -1.04 -15.37 2.72
N GLY A 110 -0.50 -16.36 2.00
CA GLY A 110 -0.88 -17.75 2.19
C GLY A 110 -0.87 -18.07 3.68
N LEU A 111 -2.04 -18.43 4.20
CA LEU A 111 -2.07 -19.44 5.25
C LEU A 111 -1.33 -20.62 4.63
N GLY A 112 -0.04 -20.76 4.96
CA GLY A 112 0.66 -22.01 4.74
C GLY A 112 -0.18 -23.07 5.43
N THR A 113 -0.88 -23.87 4.63
CA THR A 113 -1.45 -25.13 5.09
C THR A 113 -0.33 -25.82 5.85
N PRO A 114 -0.47 -26.11 7.15
CA PRO A 114 0.50 -26.98 7.80
C PRO A 114 0.46 -28.27 6.99
N ALA A 115 1.62 -28.64 6.43
CA ALA A 115 1.81 -29.95 5.86
C ALA A 115 1.51 -30.94 6.99
N ASN A 116 0.33 -31.57 6.94
CA ASN A 116 0.07 -32.72 7.78
C ASN A 116 0.96 -33.85 7.28
N GLU A 117 1.64 -34.46 8.27
CA GLU A 117 2.39 -35.72 8.25
C GLU A 117 1.85 -36.78 7.28
#